data_AF-A0A3B9FY46-F1
#
_entry.id   AF-A0A3B9FY46-F1
#
_cell.length_a   1.000
_cell.length_b   1.000
_cell.length_c   1.000
_cell.angle_alpha   90.00
_cell.angle_beta   90.00
_cell.angle_gamma   90.00
#
_symmetry.space_group_name_H-M   'P 1'
#
loop_
_entity.id
_entity.type
_entity.pdbx_description
1 polymer ?
#
loop_
_entity_poly.entity_id
_entity_poly.type
_entity_poly.pdbx_seq_one_letter_code
_entity_poly.pdbx_strand_id
1 'polypeptide(L)'
;MSSYYDEILDEIRQLTKNGEADEALFLIRKELSMPYIPPDIEQELRKLQKDAVYAKTEKNESHEKSADDLLRMLGGNPASQLTAAQQLSDRNLRTYISDLKAYLRNDPLPEAAALLIDAIAEQEIQEEFEIVKDGMEYTFWGDAVTPVSKSLGFREALSMLDDLIGKDPAMLEMARSVLVHQAYLYLPLSYETEEASFIALEAIREVSELMDDGNTYRRAEQVVKSRS
;
A
#
# COMPACT_ATOMS: atom_id res chain seq x y z
N MET A 1 -36.42 27.76 -25.98
CA MET A 1 -35.21 28.49 -25.56
C MET A 1 -34.61 27.64 -24.46
N SER A 2 -33.49 26.95 -24.75
CA SER A 2 -32.79 26.15 -23.74
C SER A 2 -32.12 27.13 -22.77
N SER A 3 -32.25 26.90 -21.46
CA SER A 3 -31.51 27.70 -20.48
C SER A 3 -30.02 27.41 -20.65
N TYR A 4 -29.14 28.40 -20.48
CA TYR A 4 -27.68 28.23 -20.50
C TYR A 4 -27.21 27.00 -19.68
N TYR A 5 -27.89 26.74 -18.55
CA TYR A 5 -27.60 25.60 -17.69
C TYR A 5 -28.07 24.26 -18.25
N ASP A 6 -29.14 24.21 -19.05
CA ASP A 6 -29.61 22.99 -19.68
C ASP A 6 -28.57 22.49 -20.71
N GLU A 7 -27.98 23.41 -21.47
CA GLU A 7 -26.92 23.11 -22.44
C GLU A 7 -25.66 22.57 -21.76
N ILE A 8 -25.24 23.17 -20.65
CA ILE A 8 -24.07 22.71 -19.90
C ILE A 8 -24.31 21.36 -19.21
N LEU A 9 -25.50 21.15 -18.64
CA LEU A 9 -25.84 19.87 -18.03
C LEU A 9 -25.86 18.75 -19.07
N ASP A 10 -26.37 19.02 -20.27
CA ASP A 10 -26.34 18.06 -21.38
C ASP A 10 -24.91 17.78 -21.87
N GLU A 11 -24.05 18.80 -21.95
CA GLU A 11 -22.63 18.64 -22.30
C GLU A 11 -21.89 17.76 -21.27
N ILE A 12 -22.06 18.04 -19.96
CA ILE A 12 -21.48 17.25 -18.88
C ILE A 12 -21.97 15.79 -18.94
N ARG A 13 -23.27 15.58 -19.20
CA ARG A 13 -23.84 14.24 -19.35
C ARG A 13 -23.27 13.51 -20.57
N GLN A 14 -23.01 14.20 -21.68
CA GLN A 14 -22.37 13.61 -22.85
C GLN A 14 -20.91 13.23 -22.58
N LEU A 15 -20.12 14.11 -21.97
CA LEU A 15 -18.73 13.83 -21.58
C LEU A 15 -18.64 12.64 -20.62
N THR A 16 -19.57 12.56 -19.67
CA THR A 16 -19.67 11.43 -18.73
C THR A 16 -20.01 10.12 -19.47
N LYS A 17 -20.94 10.15 -20.44
CA LYS A 17 -21.26 8.97 -21.29
C LYS A 17 -20.12 8.54 -22.20
N ASN A 18 -19.32 9.48 -22.69
CA ASN A 18 -18.17 9.21 -23.55
C ASN A 18 -16.94 8.74 -22.77
N GLY A 19 -17.02 8.69 -21.43
CA GLY A 19 -15.93 8.25 -20.57
C GLY A 19 -14.82 9.29 -20.39
N GLU A 20 -15.07 10.55 -20.74
CA GLU A 20 -14.17 11.71 -20.62
C GLU A 20 -14.38 12.39 -19.26
N ALA A 21 -14.18 11.61 -18.18
CA ALA A 21 -14.50 12.03 -16.82
C ALA A 21 -13.68 13.25 -16.35
N ASP A 22 -12.46 13.43 -16.85
CA ASP A 22 -11.60 14.57 -16.51
C ASP A 22 -12.14 15.91 -17.04
N GLU A 23 -12.61 15.92 -18.29
CA GLU A 23 -13.20 17.11 -18.90
C GLU A 23 -14.56 17.43 -18.26
N ALA A 24 -15.36 16.41 -17.98
CA ALA A 24 -16.62 16.56 -17.24
C ALA A 24 -16.38 17.19 -15.85
N LEU A 25 -15.39 16.70 -15.10
CA LEU A 25 -15.05 17.24 -13.78
C LEU A 25 -14.49 18.66 -13.83
N PHE A 26 -13.75 19.00 -14.89
CA PHE A 26 -13.24 20.36 -15.10
C PHE A 26 -14.40 21.34 -15.32
N LEU A 27 -15.34 21.01 -16.19
CA LEU A 27 -16.53 21.84 -16.43
C LEU A 27 -17.41 21.97 -15.19
N ILE A 28 -17.66 20.88 -14.47
CA ILE A 28 -18.43 20.91 -13.21
C ILE A 28 -17.77 21.83 -12.18
N ARG A 29 -16.45 21.77 -12.01
CA ARG A 29 -15.71 22.63 -11.07
C ARG A 29 -15.77 24.10 -11.47
N LYS A 30 -15.65 24.37 -12.78
CA LYS A 30 -15.75 25.72 -13.33
C LYS A 30 -17.12 26.32 -13.02
N GLU A 31 -18.20 25.58 -13.28
CA GLU A 31 -19.55 26.08 -13.00
C GLU A 31 -19.82 26.22 -11.49
N LEU A 32 -19.40 25.26 -10.66
CA LEU A 32 -19.54 25.35 -9.20
C LEU A 32 -18.74 26.51 -8.57
N SER A 33 -17.76 27.06 -9.29
CA SER A 33 -16.98 28.22 -8.85
C SER A 33 -17.64 29.57 -9.19
N MET A 34 -18.77 29.56 -9.91
CA MET A 34 -19.46 30.77 -10.31
C MET A 34 -20.17 31.46 -9.12
N PRO A 35 -20.16 32.81 -9.03
CA PRO A 35 -20.72 33.53 -7.89
C PRO A 35 -22.24 33.38 -7.67
N TYR A 36 -22.98 32.99 -8.70
CA TYR A 36 -24.42 32.79 -8.61
C TYR A 36 -24.86 31.58 -9.45
N ILE A 37 -25.28 30.52 -8.76
CA ILE A 37 -25.78 29.29 -9.37
C ILE A 37 -27.17 29.03 -8.77
N PRO A 38 -28.20 28.74 -9.59
CA PRO A 38 -29.49 28.34 -9.06
C PRO A 38 -29.38 27.06 -8.21
N PRO A 39 -30.11 26.94 -7.09
CA PRO A 39 -29.97 25.83 -6.16
C PRO A 39 -30.30 24.46 -6.81
N ASP A 40 -31.25 24.42 -7.73
CA ASP A 40 -31.63 23.19 -8.45
C ASP A 40 -30.49 22.70 -9.35
N ILE A 41 -29.80 23.63 -10.02
CA ILE A 41 -28.64 23.34 -10.88
C ILE A 41 -27.44 22.92 -10.05
N GLU A 42 -27.19 23.58 -8.91
CA GLU A 42 -26.10 23.20 -8.00
C GLU A 42 -26.27 21.75 -7.50
N GLN A 43 -27.50 21.35 -7.16
CA GLN A 43 -27.79 19.97 -6.75
C GLN A 43 -27.53 18.97 -7.87
N GLU A 44 -27.90 19.28 -9.11
CA GLU A 44 -27.62 18.41 -10.26
C GLU A 44 -26.12 18.32 -10.56
N LEU A 45 -25.39 19.43 -10.55
CA LEU A 45 -23.94 19.46 -10.74
C LEU A 45 -23.21 18.64 -9.66
N ARG A 46 -23.66 18.70 -8.40
CA ARG A 46 -23.10 17.88 -7.31
C ARG A 46 -23.40 16.39 -7.46
N LYS A 47 -24.54 16.01 -8.03
CA LYS A 47 -24.84 14.61 -8.38
C LYS A 47 -23.93 14.12 -9.50
N LEU A 48 -23.87 14.86 -10.60
CA LEU A 48 -22.99 14.57 -11.74
C LEU A 48 -21.51 14.53 -11.32
N GLN A 49 -21.09 15.37 -10.37
CA GLN A 49 -19.75 15.33 -9.80
C GLN A 49 -19.45 13.98 -9.13
N LYS A 50 -20.39 13.47 -8.32
CA LYS A 50 -20.23 12.17 -7.66
C LYS A 50 -20.15 11.04 -8.68
N ASP A 51 -21.02 11.06 -9.67
CA ASP A 51 -21.06 10.03 -10.71
C ASP A 51 -19.78 10.05 -11.57
N ALA A 52 -19.28 11.23 -11.93
CA ALA A 52 -18.03 11.37 -12.69
C ALA A 52 -16.79 10.99 -11.88
N VAL A 53 -16.76 11.28 -10.57
CA VAL A 53 -15.70 10.81 -9.66
C VAL A 53 -15.76 9.28 -9.54
N TYR A 54 -16.96 8.71 -9.35
CA TYR A 54 -17.13 7.26 -9.25
C TYR A 54 -16.71 6.55 -10.53
N ALA A 55 -17.15 7.04 -11.70
CA ALA A 55 -16.72 6.52 -13.01
C ALA A 55 -15.21 6.66 -13.22
N LYS A 56 -14.59 7.74 -12.74
CA LYS A 56 -13.12 7.90 -12.78
C LYS A 56 -12.41 6.90 -11.86
N THR A 57 -12.97 6.61 -10.69
CA THR A 57 -12.44 5.60 -9.77
C THR A 57 -12.57 4.19 -10.36
N GLU A 58 -13.74 3.81 -10.89
CA GLU A 58 -13.93 2.52 -11.60
C GLU A 58 -13.05 2.41 -12.86
N LYS A 59 -12.82 3.52 -13.59
CA LYS A 59 -11.93 3.54 -14.75
C LYS A 59 -10.43 3.46 -14.35
N ASN A 60 -10.07 4.01 -13.20
CA ASN A 60 -8.73 3.84 -12.62
C ASN A 60 -8.50 2.44 -12.07
N GLU A 61 -9.54 1.77 -11.56
CA GLU A 61 -9.50 0.35 -11.19
C GLU A 61 -9.36 -0.58 -12.42
N SER A 62 -9.76 -0.12 -13.61
CA SER A 62 -9.73 -0.91 -14.86
C SER A 62 -8.62 -0.57 -15.84
N HIS A 63 -7.74 0.40 -15.53
CA HIS A 63 -6.45 0.52 -16.20
C HIS A 63 -5.41 -0.34 -15.48
N GLU A 64 -5.59 -1.66 -15.54
CA GLU A 64 -4.46 -2.58 -15.42
C GLU A 64 -3.41 -2.12 -16.43
N LYS A 65 -2.31 -1.54 -15.93
CA LYS A 65 -1.22 -1.13 -16.81
C LYS A 65 -0.69 -2.37 -17.52
N SER A 66 -0.26 -2.20 -18.77
CA SER A 66 0.34 -3.32 -19.49
C SER A 66 1.53 -3.86 -18.70
N ALA A 67 1.84 -5.14 -18.86
CA ALA A 67 2.99 -5.73 -18.19
C ALA A 67 4.29 -4.96 -18.50
N ASP A 68 4.46 -4.55 -19.76
CA ASP A 68 5.62 -3.76 -20.20
C ASP A 68 5.71 -2.39 -19.50
N ASP A 69 4.57 -1.73 -19.27
CA ASP A 69 4.54 -0.46 -18.56
C ASP A 69 4.90 -0.63 -17.08
N LEU A 70 4.42 -1.70 -16.43
CA LEU A 70 4.77 -2.02 -15.04
C LEU A 70 6.26 -2.30 -14.88
N LEU A 71 6.86 -3.07 -15.79
CA LEU A 71 8.29 -3.35 -15.77
C LEU A 71 9.12 -2.07 -15.96
N ARG A 72 8.70 -1.16 -16.86
CA ARG A 72 9.33 0.16 -16.99
C ARG A 72 9.19 0.99 -15.71
N MET A 73 8.05 0.91 -15.05
CA MET A 73 7.80 1.63 -13.81
C MET A 73 8.66 1.17 -12.63
N LEU A 74 9.08 -0.11 -12.60
CA LEU A 74 10.06 -0.63 -11.63
C LEU A 74 11.43 0.05 -11.77
N GLY A 75 11.82 0.49 -12.97
CA GLY A 75 13.03 1.29 -13.19
C GLY A 75 12.85 2.80 -12.93
N GLY A 76 11.66 3.22 -12.48
CA GLY A 76 11.28 4.63 -12.34
C GLY A 76 11.61 5.23 -10.97
N ASN A 77 10.89 6.31 -10.64
CA ASN A 77 10.97 6.95 -9.32
C ASN A 77 10.32 6.08 -8.21
N PRO A 78 10.60 6.33 -6.92
CA PRO A 78 10.08 5.51 -5.81
C PRO A 78 8.57 5.25 -5.84
N ALA A 79 7.75 6.27 -6.07
CA ALA A 79 6.29 6.12 -6.13
C ALA A 79 5.85 5.21 -7.29
N SER A 80 6.54 5.31 -8.43
CA SER A 80 6.34 4.46 -9.60
C SER A 80 6.71 3.00 -9.30
N GLN A 81 7.85 2.76 -8.64
CA GLN A 81 8.28 1.42 -8.27
C GLN A 81 7.29 0.75 -7.34
N LEU A 82 6.85 1.45 -6.29
CA LEU A 82 5.89 0.92 -5.32
C LEU A 82 4.56 0.57 -5.98
N THR A 83 4.04 1.46 -6.84
CA THR A 83 2.81 1.19 -7.61
C THR A 83 2.97 -0.03 -8.52
N ALA A 84 4.13 -0.17 -9.17
CA ALA A 84 4.39 -1.28 -10.08
C ALA A 84 4.50 -2.61 -9.32
N ALA A 85 5.23 -2.62 -8.20
CA ALA A 85 5.35 -3.78 -7.33
C ALA A 85 3.98 -4.28 -6.86
N GLN A 86 3.13 -3.38 -6.34
CA GLN A 86 1.76 -3.72 -5.93
C GLN A 86 0.96 -4.38 -7.05
N GLN A 87 0.95 -3.81 -8.26
CA GLN A 87 0.19 -4.38 -9.38
C GLN A 87 0.80 -5.67 -9.95
N LEU A 88 2.12 -5.85 -9.84
CA LEU A 88 2.79 -7.08 -10.27
C LEU A 88 2.59 -8.23 -9.29
N SER A 89 2.50 -7.96 -7.99
CA SER A 89 2.28 -8.98 -6.95
C SER A 89 1.00 -9.80 -7.17
N ASP A 90 -0.04 -9.20 -7.75
CA ASP A 90 -1.31 -9.87 -8.10
C ASP A 90 -1.25 -10.68 -9.42
N ARG A 91 -0.15 -10.57 -10.18
CA ARG A 91 0.04 -11.25 -11.47
C ARG A 91 0.91 -12.48 -11.32
N ASN A 92 0.90 -13.35 -12.34
CA ASN A 92 1.81 -14.49 -12.39
C ASN A 92 3.26 -14.01 -12.61
N LEU A 93 4.04 -13.92 -11.55
CA LEU A 93 5.41 -13.39 -11.59
C LEU A 93 6.39 -14.29 -12.35
N ARG A 94 6.02 -15.56 -12.62
CA ARG A 94 6.86 -16.51 -13.39
C ARG A 94 7.12 -16.05 -14.82
N THR A 95 6.31 -15.14 -15.36
CA THR A 95 6.52 -14.56 -16.69
C THR A 95 7.57 -13.45 -16.71
N TYR A 96 7.94 -12.90 -15.54
CA TYR A 96 8.80 -11.71 -15.42
C TYR A 96 10.10 -11.98 -14.64
N ILE A 97 10.48 -13.24 -14.45
CA ILE A 97 11.62 -13.64 -13.60
C ILE A 97 12.90 -12.88 -13.93
N SER A 98 13.25 -12.77 -15.21
CA SER A 98 14.47 -12.08 -15.64
C SER A 98 14.46 -10.60 -15.25
N ASP A 99 13.33 -9.93 -15.42
CA ASP A 99 13.18 -8.51 -15.08
C ASP A 99 13.18 -8.28 -13.57
N LEU A 100 12.54 -9.17 -12.81
CA LEU A 100 12.54 -9.13 -11.34
C LEU A 100 13.95 -9.34 -10.77
N LYS A 101 14.72 -10.30 -11.31
CA LYS A 101 16.14 -10.50 -10.91
C LYS A 101 16.97 -9.25 -11.21
N ALA A 102 16.78 -8.64 -12.38
CA ALA A 102 17.49 -7.41 -12.74
C ALA A 102 17.10 -6.23 -11.85
N TYR A 103 15.84 -6.14 -11.44
CA TYR A 103 15.36 -5.09 -10.54
C TYR A 103 15.92 -5.26 -9.12
N LEU A 104 15.76 -6.45 -8.51
CA LEU A 104 16.18 -6.71 -7.13
C LEU A 104 17.70 -6.53 -6.93
N ARG A 105 18.49 -6.77 -7.97
CA ARG A 105 19.96 -6.58 -7.94
C ARG A 105 20.39 -5.11 -8.09
N ASN A 106 19.56 -4.25 -8.67
CA ASN A 106 19.94 -2.87 -9.03
C ASN A 106 19.41 -1.83 -8.04
N ASP A 107 19.72 -1.99 -6.75
CA ASP A 107 19.38 -1.02 -5.69
C ASP A 107 17.90 -0.60 -5.71
N PRO A 108 16.97 -1.56 -5.53
CA PRO A 108 15.54 -1.30 -5.62
C PRO A 108 15.06 -0.44 -4.44
N LEU A 109 13.93 0.23 -4.61
CA LEU A 109 13.21 0.80 -3.46
C LEU A 109 12.88 -0.33 -2.46
N PRO A 110 13.30 -0.24 -1.18
CA PRO A 110 13.15 -1.34 -0.22
C PRO A 110 11.72 -1.85 -0.07
N GLU A 111 10.74 -0.96 -0.01
CA GLU A 111 9.32 -1.30 0.15
C GLU A 111 8.77 -2.00 -1.10
N ALA A 112 9.18 -1.57 -2.30
CA ALA A 112 8.78 -2.22 -3.54
C ALA A 112 9.44 -3.59 -3.69
N ALA A 113 10.71 -3.71 -3.32
CA ALA A 113 11.42 -4.99 -3.29
C ALA A 113 10.75 -5.98 -2.32
N ALA A 114 10.41 -5.53 -1.11
CA ALA A 114 9.73 -6.35 -0.11
C ALA A 114 8.39 -6.91 -0.62
N LEU A 115 7.57 -6.07 -1.29
CA LEU A 115 6.29 -6.53 -1.88
C LEU A 115 6.49 -7.60 -2.96
N LEU A 116 7.53 -7.46 -3.78
CA LEU A 116 7.85 -8.45 -4.81
C LEU A 116 8.38 -9.74 -4.19
N ILE A 117 9.25 -9.65 -3.17
CA ILE A 117 9.78 -10.84 -2.48
C ILE A 117 8.67 -11.61 -1.79
N ASP A 118 7.76 -10.93 -1.09
CA ASP A 118 6.61 -11.56 -0.44
C ASP A 118 5.71 -12.26 -1.48
N ALA A 119 5.44 -11.61 -2.61
CA ALA A 119 4.65 -12.21 -3.69
C ALA A 119 5.36 -13.37 -4.40
N ILE A 120 6.67 -13.30 -4.59
CA ILE A 120 7.51 -14.41 -5.10
C ILE A 120 7.38 -15.62 -4.17
N ALA A 121 7.41 -15.40 -2.85
CA ALA A 121 7.26 -16.42 -1.84
C ALA A 121 5.84 -17.00 -1.80
N GLU A 122 4.80 -16.17 -1.84
CA GLU A 122 3.40 -16.63 -1.88
C GLU A 122 3.07 -17.45 -3.13
N GLN A 123 3.72 -17.15 -4.27
CA GLN A 123 3.56 -17.91 -5.52
C GLN A 123 4.48 -19.14 -5.62
N GLU A 124 5.27 -19.44 -4.59
CA GLU A 124 6.18 -20.59 -4.48
C GLU A 124 7.10 -20.71 -5.72
N ILE A 125 7.73 -19.59 -6.10
CA ILE A 125 8.58 -19.53 -7.29
C ILE A 125 9.94 -20.18 -6.99
N GLN A 126 10.24 -21.26 -7.70
CA GLN A 126 11.45 -22.07 -7.53
C GLN A 126 12.63 -21.50 -8.32
N GLU A 127 12.93 -20.23 -8.10
CA GLU A 127 14.03 -19.51 -8.74
C GLU A 127 14.91 -18.83 -7.68
N GLU A 128 16.20 -18.75 -7.97
CA GLU A 128 17.16 -18.02 -7.14
C GLU A 128 17.17 -16.53 -7.52
N PHE A 129 17.13 -15.67 -6.50
CA PHE A 129 17.18 -14.22 -6.61
C PHE A 129 18.33 -13.66 -5.76
N GLU A 130 18.82 -12.49 -6.17
CA GLU A 130 19.82 -11.70 -5.45
C GLU A 130 19.21 -10.33 -5.15
N ILE A 131 19.39 -9.84 -3.92
CA ILE A 131 19.02 -8.47 -3.52
C ILE A 131 20.19 -7.80 -2.82
N VAL A 132 20.45 -6.55 -3.17
CA VAL A 132 21.38 -5.68 -2.45
C VAL A 132 20.56 -4.82 -1.49
N LYS A 133 20.76 -4.98 -0.19
CA LYS A 133 20.09 -4.21 0.85
C LYS A 133 21.10 -3.75 1.90
N ASP A 134 21.10 -2.45 2.23
CA ASP A 134 21.99 -1.86 3.23
C ASP A 134 23.49 -2.15 2.98
N GLY A 135 23.89 -2.28 1.71
CA GLY A 135 25.24 -2.63 1.30
C GLY A 135 25.62 -4.10 1.49
N MET A 136 24.66 -4.95 1.88
CA MET A 136 24.81 -6.40 1.96
C MET A 136 24.09 -7.08 0.79
N GLU A 137 24.73 -8.09 0.23
CA GLU A 137 24.14 -8.95 -0.79
C GLU A 137 23.48 -10.17 -0.13
N TYR A 138 22.21 -10.38 -0.42
CA TYR A 138 21.46 -11.55 0.00
C TYR A 138 21.09 -12.39 -1.23
N THR A 139 21.25 -13.70 -1.11
CA THR A 139 20.79 -14.67 -2.10
C THR A 139 19.72 -15.54 -1.46
N PHE A 140 18.59 -15.71 -2.14
CA PHE A 140 17.47 -16.51 -1.63
C PHE A 140 16.76 -17.24 -2.76
N TRP A 141 16.13 -18.36 -2.41
CA TRP A 141 15.22 -19.08 -3.29
C TRP A 141 13.79 -18.64 -2.98
N GLY A 142 13.01 -18.31 -4.02
CA GLY A 142 11.67 -17.76 -3.84
C GLY A 142 10.75 -18.66 -3.00
N ASP A 143 10.81 -19.98 -3.20
CA ASP A 143 10.03 -20.98 -2.46
C ASP A 143 10.61 -21.35 -1.08
N ALA A 144 11.81 -20.89 -0.75
CA ALA A 144 12.41 -21.05 0.58
C ALA A 144 12.11 -19.86 1.50
N VAL A 145 11.71 -18.72 0.96
CA VAL A 145 11.31 -17.55 1.75
C VAL A 145 9.95 -17.81 2.40
N THR A 146 9.83 -17.47 3.67
CA THR A 146 8.53 -17.51 4.36
C THR A 146 7.80 -16.19 4.10
N PRO A 147 6.61 -16.20 3.47
CA PRO A 147 5.80 -15.00 3.36
C PRO A 147 5.55 -14.36 4.72
N VAL A 148 5.49 -13.03 4.78
CA VAL A 148 5.25 -12.27 6.02
C VAL A 148 3.96 -12.76 6.68
N SER A 149 2.94 -13.00 5.86
CA SER A 149 1.64 -13.52 6.31
C SER A 149 1.74 -14.86 7.04
N LYS A 150 2.77 -15.67 6.75
CA LYS A 150 3.01 -17.03 7.28
C LYS A 150 4.12 -17.10 8.34
N SER A 151 4.85 -16.01 8.59
CA SER A 151 5.88 -15.95 9.63
C SER A 151 5.27 -16.18 11.02
N LEU A 152 5.79 -17.18 11.74
CA LEU A 152 5.32 -17.53 13.09
C LEU A 152 5.66 -16.44 14.11
N GLY A 153 6.90 -15.93 14.08
CA GLY A 153 7.33 -14.85 14.97
C GLY A 153 6.52 -13.58 14.76
N PHE A 154 6.22 -13.22 13.51
CA PHE A 154 5.38 -12.07 13.19
C PHE A 154 3.94 -12.21 13.72
N ARG A 155 3.31 -13.37 13.52
CA ARG A 155 1.94 -13.63 14.02
C ARG A 155 1.87 -13.60 15.55
N GLU A 156 2.87 -14.19 16.20
CA GLU A 156 2.96 -14.18 17.66
C GLU A 156 3.17 -12.76 18.19
N ALA A 157 4.05 -11.97 17.55
CA ALA A 157 4.24 -10.57 17.88
C ALA A 157 2.96 -9.73 17.73
N LEU A 158 2.19 -9.94 16.66
CA LEU A 158 0.88 -9.29 16.50
C LEU A 158 -0.08 -9.62 17.64
N SER A 159 -0.10 -10.88 18.10
CA SER A 159 -0.91 -11.29 19.26
C SER A 159 -0.41 -10.64 20.56
N MET A 160 0.90 -10.47 20.72
CA MET A 160 1.47 -9.78 21.87
C MET A 160 1.09 -8.29 21.90
N LEU A 161 0.99 -7.62 20.76
CA LEU A 161 0.52 -6.24 20.70
C LEU A 161 -0.90 -6.10 21.27
N ASP A 162 -1.81 -7.02 20.91
CA ASP A 162 -3.17 -7.05 21.47
C ASP A 162 -3.17 -7.21 22.98
N ASP A 163 -2.38 -8.14 23.50
CA ASP A 163 -2.29 -8.42 24.93
C ASP A 163 -1.72 -7.25 25.74
N LEU A 164 -0.71 -6.57 25.19
CA LEU A 164 0.06 -5.55 25.91
C LEU A 164 -0.59 -4.17 25.84
N ILE A 165 -1.10 -3.79 24.66
CA ILE A 165 -1.56 -2.43 24.38
C ILE A 165 -2.98 -2.37 23.80
N GLY A 166 -3.71 -3.48 23.70
CA GLY A 166 -5.05 -3.53 23.12
C GLY A 166 -6.13 -2.69 23.84
N LYS A 167 -5.81 -2.11 25.01
CA LYS A 167 -6.67 -1.13 25.69
C LYS A 167 -6.62 0.27 25.06
N ASP A 168 -5.60 0.57 24.26
CA ASP A 168 -5.45 1.81 23.52
C ASP A 168 -5.49 1.50 22.01
N PRO A 169 -6.66 1.64 21.37
CA PRO A 169 -6.82 1.31 19.94
C PRO A 169 -5.93 2.15 19.03
N ALA A 170 -5.66 3.42 19.36
CA ALA A 170 -4.84 4.29 18.51
C ALA A 170 -3.37 3.83 18.53
N MET A 171 -2.86 3.53 19.72
CA MET A 171 -1.50 3.00 19.87
C MET A 171 -1.36 1.61 19.24
N LEU A 172 -2.37 0.75 19.40
CA LEU A 172 -2.38 -0.59 18.80
C LEU A 172 -2.27 -0.53 17.28
N GLU A 173 -3.11 0.27 16.61
CA GLU A 173 -3.08 0.38 15.15
C GLU A 173 -1.74 0.92 14.63
N MET A 174 -1.16 1.91 15.32
CA MET A 174 0.17 2.42 14.95
C MET A 174 1.25 1.35 15.14
N ALA A 175 1.24 0.63 16.27
CA ALA A 175 2.23 -0.41 16.55
C ALA A 175 2.11 -1.58 15.56
N ARG A 176 0.88 -1.95 15.17
CA ARG A 176 0.66 -2.94 14.11
C ARG A 176 1.23 -2.48 12.77
N SER A 177 1.00 -1.23 12.38
CA SER A 177 1.53 -0.67 11.14
C SER A 177 3.07 -0.70 11.13
N VAL A 178 3.70 -0.29 12.23
CA VAL A 178 5.16 -0.36 12.41
C VAL A 178 5.66 -1.81 12.30
N LEU A 179 5.02 -2.75 13.00
CA LEU A 179 5.41 -4.16 12.98
C LEU A 179 5.26 -4.79 11.59
N VAL A 180 4.18 -4.48 10.87
CA VAL A 180 3.99 -4.92 9.48
C VAL A 180 5.12 -4.38 8.61
N HIS A 181 5.40 -3.08 8.69
CA HIS A 181 6.47 -2.45 7.92
C HIS A 181 7.84 -3.08 8.20
N GLN A 182 8.18 -3.30 9.47
CA GLN A 182 9.41 -3.98 9.89
C GLN A 182 9.50 -5.40 9.34
N ALA A 183 8.41 -6.16 9.35
CA ALA A 183 8.39 -7.53 8.83
C ALA A 183 8.60 -7.58 7.31
N TYR A 184 7.97 -6.68 6.55
CA TYR A 184 8.23 -6.57 5.11
C TYR A 184 9.67 -6.18 4.81
N LEU A 185 10.21 -5.19 5.53
CA LEU A 185 11.60 -4.80 5.32
C LEU A 185 12.59 -5.89 5.76
N TYR A 186 12.22 -6.83 6.64
CA TYR A 186 13.11 -7.91 7.05
C TYR A 186 13.29 -9.00 5.98
N LEU A 187 12.42 -9.05 4.97
CA LEU A 187 12.56 -9.95 3.83
C LEU A 187 13.93 -9.77 3.15
N PRO A 188 14.54 -10.86 2.62
CA PRO A 188 13.99 -12.23 2.51
C PRO A 188 14.08 -13.07 3.79
N LEU A 189 14.53 -12.50 4.91
CA LEU A 189 14.54 -13.18 6.21
C LEU A 189 13.15 -13.14 6.85
N SER A 190 12.93 -14.01 7.83
CA SER A 190 11.68 -14.09 8.58
C SER A 190 11.96 -14.21 10.07
N TYR A 191 11.02 -13.71 10.88
CA TYR A 191 11.12 -13.83 12.33
C TYR A 191 10.68 -15.19 12.84
N GLU A 192 11.45 -15.73 13.77
CA GLU A 192 11.11 -16.92 14.54
C GLU A 192 10.30 -16.57 15.80
N THR A 193 9.66 -17.56 16.41
CA THR A 193 8.84 -17.39 17.62
C THR A 193 9.65 -16.82 18.80
N GLU A 194 10.93 -17.18 18.88
CA GLU A 194 11.85 -16.69 19.92
C GLU A 194 12.06 -15.17 19.84
N GLU A 195 11.94 -14.59 18.64
CA GLU A 195 12.12 -13.16 18.36
C GLU A 195 10.82 -12.37 18.53
N ALA A 196 9.66 -13.03 18.65
CA ALA A 196 8.34 -12.39 18.67
C ALA A 196 8.22 -11.31 19.75
N SER A 197 8.71 -11.61 20.95
CA SER A 197 8.70 -10.67 22.08
C SER A 197 9.57 -9.44 21.83
N PHE A 198 10.72 -9.62 21.19
CA PHE A 198 11.64 -8.54 20.88
C PHE A 198 11.03 -7.58 19.85
N ILE A 199 10.54 -8.10 18.73
CA ILE A 199 9.97 -7.27 17.66
C ILE A 199 8.67 -6.57 18.08
N ALA A 200 7.83 -7.23 18.90
CA ALA A 200 6.63 -6.60 19.46
C ALA A 200 6.99 -5.43 20.38
N LEU A 201 7.97 -5.61 21.26
CA LEU A 201 8.44 -4.54 22.15
C LEU A 201 9.11 -3.41 21.39
N GLU A 202 9.84 -3.70 20.31
CA GLU A 202 10.43 -2.69 19.44
C GLU A 202 9.36 -1.83 18.75
N ALA A 203 8.34 -2.45 18.16
CA ALA A 203 7.21 -1.73 17.58
C ALA A 203 6.47 -0.86 18.61
N ILE A 204 6.24 -1.38 19.82
CA ILE A 204 5.66 -0.60 20.93
C ILE A 204 6.58 0.57 21.31
N ARG A 205 7.90 0.36 21.38
CA ARG A 205 8.88 1.40 21.73
C ARG A 205 8.79 2.57 20.76
N GLU A 206 8.88 2.30 19.47
CA GLU A 206 8.85 3.35 18.43
C GLU A 206 7.59 4.21 18.54
N VAL A 207 6.42 3.58 18.71
CA VAL A 207 5.15 4.30 18.83
C VAL A 207 5.03 5.02 20.17
N SER A 208 5.44 4.39 21.27
CA SER A 208 5.37 4.94 22.62
C SER A 208 6.29 6.16 22.77
N GLU A 209 7.47 6.16 22.18
CA GLU A 209 8.37 7.33 22.16
C GLU A 209 7.72 8.54 21.47
N LEU A 210 6.90 8.32 20.45
CA LEU A 210 6.20 9.39 19.72
C LEU A 210 4.92 9.86 20.41
N MET A 211 4.18 8.95 21.06
CA MET A 211 2.84 9.23 21.58
C MET A 211 2.80 9.59 23.07
N ASP A 212 3.64 8.96 23.89
CA ASP A 212 3.50 9.03 25.35
C ASP A 212 4.85 9.04 26.11
N ASP A 213 5.92 9.49 25.44
CA ASP A 213 7.28 9.59 25.99
C ASP A 213 7.80 8.26 26.57
N GLY A 214 7.46 7.14 25.92
CA GLY A 214 7.96 5.80 26.27
C GLY A 214 7.27 5.18 27.49
N ASN A 215 6.16 5.73 27.99
CA ASN A 215 5.49 5.21 29.18
C ASN A 215 4.87 3.83 28.96
N THR A 216 4.20 3.64 27.82
CA THR A 216 3.58 2.36 27.48
C THR A 216 4.61 1.27 27.22
N TYR A 217 5.71 1.60 26.54
CA TYR A 217 6.84 0.69 26.37
C TYR A 217 7.39 0.16 27.70
N ARG A 218 7.65 1.04 28.68
CA ARG A 218 8.17 0.61 30.01
C ARG A 218 7.22 -0.35 30.72
N ARG A 219 5.91 -0.17 30.58
CA ARG A 219 4.91 -1.09 31.15
C ARG A 219 4.92 -2.44 30.43
N ALA A 220 4.93 -2.41 29.11
CA ALA A 220 4.98 -3.62 28.29
C ALA A 220 6.25 -4.44 28.56
N GLU A 221 7.40 -3.78 28.64
CA GLU A 221 8.69 -4.42 28.92
C GLU A 221 8.70 -5.13 30.29
N GLN A 222 8.10 -4.51 31.32
CA GLN A 222 7.95 -5.14 32.64
C GLN A 222 7.08 -6.39 32.60
N VAL A 223 5.97 -6.35 31.85
CA VAL A 223 5.07 -7.51 31.70
C VAL A 223 5.79 -8.65 31.01
N VAL A 224 6.53 -8.39 29.92
CA VAL A 224 7.28 -9.42 29.19
C VAL A 224 8.38 -10.03 30.06
N LYS A 225 9.17 -9.19 30.77
CA LYS A 225 10.20 -9.65 31.71
C LYS A 225 9.65 -10.49 32.87
N SER A 226 8.40 -10.26 33.27
CA SER A 226 7.75 -11.04 34.34
C SER A 226 7.23 -12.41 33.89
N ARG A 227 7.11 -12.63 32.57
CA ARG A 227 6.62 -13.88 31.95
C ARG A 227 7.75 -14.79 31.44
N SER A 228 8.99 -14.28 31.41
CA SER A 228 10.21 -15.00 31.01
C SER A 228 10.89 -15.61 32.23
#